data_AF-A0A6J5JKA0-F1
#
_entry.id   AF-A0A6J5JKA0-F1
#
_cell.length_a   1.000
_cell.length_b   1.000
_cell.length_c   1.000
_cell.angle_alpha   90.00
_cell.angle_beta   90.00
_cell.angle_gamma   90.00
#
_symmetry.space_group_name_H-M   'P 1'
#
loop_
_entity.id
_entity.type
_entity.pdbx_description
1 polymer ?
#
loop_
_entity_poly.entity_id
_entity_poly.type
_entity_poly.pdbx_seq_one_letter_code
_entity_poly.pdbx_strand_id
1 'polypeptide(L)'
;MKIAAECDITPDAAADLRKTLGLTQRQFWGSVGSSQESGHWFETGRRKGIPRPIRILIFLRYIARLEFDVSTPDAADAVVKVGTEISAKIAAQRADDEAKVAARRAKELAAVARRVAA
;
A
#
# COMPACT_ATOMS: atom_id res chain seq x y z
N MET A 1 11.26 -13.71 6.32
CA MET A 1 9.99 -13.33 5.65
C MET A 1 10.28 -12.16 4.70
N LYS A 2 9.83 -12.22 3.44
CA LYS A 2 10.02 -11.13 2.45
C LYS A 2 8.64 -10.54 2.13
N ILE A 3 8.34 -9.36 2.69
CA ILE A 3 7.14 -8.58 2.37
C ILE A 3 7.58 -7.47 1.42
N ALA A 4 7.20 -7.57 0.15
CA ALA A 4 7.50 -6.55 -0.87
C ALA A 4 6.29 -5.64 -1.13
N ALA A 5 5.08 -6.18 -0.98
CA ALA A 5 3.82 -5.46 -1.14
C ALA A 5 2.82 -5.81 -0.01
N GLU A 6 1.70 -5.09 0.03
CA GLU A 6 0.65 -5.29 1.02
C GLU A 6 -0.09 -6.63 0.88
N CYS A 7 -0.07 -7.23 -0.31
CA CYS A 7 -0.70 -8.52 -0.60
C CYS A 7 0.11 -9.69 -0.02
N ASP A 8 1.41 -9.47 0.23
CA ASP A 8 2.28 -10.43 0.92
C ASP A 8 1.98 -10.52 2.42
N ILE A 9 1.16 -9.60 2.96
CA ILE A 9 0.71 -9.61 4.36
C ILE A 9 -0.45 -10.61 4.49
N THR A 10 -0.10 -11.89 4.41
CA THR A 10 -1.00 -13.01 4.73
C THR A 10 -1.17 -13.14 6.26
N PRO A 11 -2.16 -13.89 6.75
CA PRO A 11 -2.29 -14.17 8.17
C PRO A 11 -1.01 -14.75 8.81
N ASP A 12 -0.36 -15.70 8.14
CA ASP A 12 0.89 -16.30 8.61
C ASP A 12 2.03 -15.30 8.62
N ALA A 13 2.17 -14.50 7.55
CA ALA A 13 3.19 -13.45 7.47
C ALA A 13 2.98 -12.39 8.57
N ALA A 14 1.74 -11.99 8.86
CA ALA A 14 1.45 -11.06 9.95
C ALA A 14 1.78 -11.65 11.32
N ALA A 15 1.49 -12.94 11.54
CA ALA A 15 1.83 -13.64 12.78
C ALA A 15 3.35 -13.72 12.98
N ASP A 16 4.09 -14.06 11.92
CA ASP A 16 5.55 -14.16 11.96
C ASP A 16 6.22 -12.79 12.13
N LEU A 17 5.69 -11.75 11.47
CA LEU A 17 6.12 -10.36 11.69
C LEU A 17 5.95 -9.97 13.16
N ARG A 18 4.76 -10.22 13.73
CA ARG A 18 4.46 -9.92 15.13
C ARG A 18 5.43 -10.63 16.08
N LYS A 19 5.66 -11.94 15.87
CA LYS A 19 6.59 -12.73 16.68
C LYS A 19 8.02 -12.21 16.57
N THR A 20 8.47 -11.86 15.36
CA THR A 20 9.80 -11.29 15.10
C THR A 20 10.01 -9.98 15.83
N LEU A 21 8.96 -9.15 15.92
CA LEU A 21 8.96 -7.88 16.64
C LEU A 21 8.80 -8.04 18.17
N GLY A 22 8.58 -9.26 18.68
CA GLY A 22 8.36 -9.50 20.11
C GLY A 22 7.06 -8.90 20.66
N LEU A 23 6.06 -8.65 19.80
CA LEU A 23 4.82 -7.98 20.18
C LEU A 23 3.71 -8.96 20.57
N THR A 24 2.93 -8.57 21.58
CA THR A 24 1.66 -9.25 21.90
C THR A 24 0.62 -9.01 20.79
N GLN A 25 -0.40 -9.86 20.72
CA GLN A 25 -1.52 -9.67 19.78
C GLN A 25 -2.20 -8.31 19.99
N ARG A 26 -2.42 -7.90 21.24
CA ARG A 26 -3.03 -6.60 21.56
C ARG A 26 -2.19 -5.43 21.05
N GLN A 27 -0.87 -5.46 21.23
CA GLN A 27 0.02 -4.41 20.74
C GLN A 27 0.02 -4.34 19.21
N PHE A 28 0.20 -5.48 18.55
CA PHE A 28 0.34 -5.53 17.10
C PHE A 28 -0.96 -5.21 16.35
N TRP A 29 -2.07 -5.84 16.72
CA TRP A 29 -3.36 -5.62 16.06
C TRP A 29 -4.01 -4.31 16.50
N GLY A 30 -3.81 -3.91 17.76
CA GLY A 30 -4.29 -2.63 18.27
C GLY A 30 -3.66 -1.43 17.57
N SER A 31 -2.38 -1.50 17.20
CA SER A 31 -1.69 -0.40 16.52
C SER A 31 -2.24 -0.08 15.12
N VAL A 32 -3.00 -1.00 14.53
CA VAL A 32 -3.64 -0.84 13.21
C VAL A 32 -5.16 -0.77 13.30
N GLY A 33 -5.69 -0.42 14.48
CA GLY A 33 -7.12 -0.22 14.71
C GLY A 33 -7.94 -1.51 14.75
N SER A 34 -7.30 -2.66 14.97
CA SER A 34 -7.96 -3.96 15.10
C SER A 34 -7.98 -4.45 16.55
N SER A 35 -8.88 -5.37 16.88
CA SER A 35 -8.94 -5.97 18.22
C SER A 35 -8.02 -7.18 18.35
N GLN A 36 -7.63 -7.52 19.57
CA GLN A 36 -6.89 -8.75 19.86
C GLN A 36 -7.64 -10.00 19.39
N GLU A 37 -8.97 -10.04 19.55
CA GLU A 37 -9.83 -11.13 19.09
C GLU A 37 -9.82 -11.29 17.57
N SER A 38 -9.90 -10.17 16.84
CA SER A 38 -9.80 -10.17 15.37
C SER A 38 -8.44 -10.71 14.94
N GLY A 39 -7.37 -10.26 15.62
CA GLY A 39 -6.03 -10.77 15.44
C GLY A 39 -5.92 -12.27 15.64
N HIS A 40 -6.50 -12.78 16.73
CA HIS A 40 -6.56 -14.21 17.00
C HIS A 40 -7.27 -14.98 15.88
N TRP A 41 -8.38 -14.48 15.32
CA TRP A 41 -9.06 -15.15 14.21
C TRP A 41 -8.25 -15.17 12.92
N PHE A 42 -7.46 -14.12 12.65
CA PHE A 42 -6.54 -14.14 11.51
C PHE A 42 -5.43 -15.16 11.75
N GLU A 43 -4.76 -15.12 12.91
CA GLU A 43 -3.62 -15.99 13.21
C GLU A 43 -3.98 -17.47 13.38
N THR A 44 -5.23 -17.79 13.71
CA THR A 44 -5.72 -19.17 13.83
C THR A 44 -6.44 -19.69 12.60
N GLY A 45 -6.50 -18.91 11.52
CA GLY A 45 -7.14 -19.31 10.27
C GLY A 45 -8.68 -19.36 10.32
N ARG A 46 -9.31 -18.87 11.40
CA ARG A 46 -10.78 -18.76 11.50
C ARG A 46 -11.36 -17.73 10.53
N ARG A 47 -10.55 -16.76 10.09
CA ARG A 47 -10.87 -15.87 8.96
C ARG A 47 -9.96 -16.16 7.77
N LYS A 48 -10.55 -16.18 6.57
CA LYS A 48 -9.86 -16.46 5.30
C LYS A 48 -8.74 -15.46 4.95
N GLY A 49 -8.76 -14.24 5.48
CA GLY A 49 -7.73 -13.26 5.18
C GLY A 49 -7.89 -11.96 5.94
N ILE A 50 -6.78 -11.21 6.02
CA ILE A 50 -6.74 -9.87 6.60
C ILE A 50 -7.31 -8.89 5.56
N PRO A 51 -8.30 -8.04 5.91
CA PRO A 51 -8.81 -7.01 5.00
C PRO A 51 -7.70 -6.11 4.45
N ARG A 52 -7.81 -5.72 3.18
CA ARG A 52 -6.80 -4.87 2.50
C ARG A 52 -6.45 -3.59 3.29
N PRO A 53 -7.40 -2.84 3.88
CA PRO A 53 -7.05 -1.65 4.66
C PRO A 53 -6.11 -1.97 5.83
N ILE A 54 -6.37 -3.07 6.56
CA ILE A 54 -5.51 -3.49 7.68
C ILE A 54 -4.13 -3.91 7.17
N ARG A 55 -4.04 -4.63 6.04
CA ARG A 55 -2.75 -4.98 5.43
C ARG A 55 -1.94 -3.73 5.08
N ILE A 56 -2.58 -2.71 4.49
CA ILE A 56 -1.91 -1.44 4.18
C ILE A 56 -1.40 -0.77 5.46
N LEU A 57 -2.19 -0.72 6.53
CA LEU A 57 -1.75 -0.13 7.80
C LEU A 57 -0.57 -0.89 8.43
N ILE A 58 -0.59 -2.23 8.37
CA ILE A 58 0.55 -3.06 8.80
C ILE A 58 1.79 -2.74 7.96
N PHE A 59 1.65 -2.67 6.63
CA PHE A 59 2.74 -2.33 5.73
C PHE A 59 3.34 -0.97 6.06
N LEU A 60 2.50 0.07 6.13
CA LEU A 60 2.93 1.43 6.42
C LEU A 60 3.68 1.51 7.76
N ARG A 61 3.14 0.87 8.80
CA ARG A 61 3.72 0.93 10.14
C ARG A 61 5.01 0.12 10.28
N TYR A 62 5.01 -1.14 9.87
CA TYR A 62 6.09 -2.07 10.23
C TYR A 62 7.12 -2.29 9.12
N ILE A 63 6.73 -2.06 7.86
CA ILE A 63 7.62 -2.23 6.71
C ILE A 63 8.16 -0.88 6.24
N ALA A 64 7.25 0.07 5.97
CA ALA A 64 7.65 1.43 5.57
C ALA A 64 8.11 2.30 6.76
N ARG A 65 7.90 1.85 8.00
CA ARG A 65 8.27 2.56 9.23
C ARG A 65 7.75 4.00 9.28
N LEU A 66 6.53 4.19 8.75
CA LEU A 66 5.86 5.47 8.74
C LEU A 66 5.17 5.68 10.10
N GLU A 67 5.69 6.63 10.87
CA GLU A 67 5.06 7.12 12.09
C GLU A 67 4.49 8.50 11.83
N PHE A 68 3.21 8.67 12.12
CA PHE A 68 2.52 9.95 12.02
C PHE A 68 1.55 10.09 13.19
N ASP A 69 1.45 11.31 13.70
CA ASP A 69 0.47 11.71 14.69
C ASP A 69 -0.55 12.63 14.01
N VAL A 70 -1.83 12.36 14.24
CA VAL A 70 -2.96 13.14 13.73
C VAL A 70 -3.92 13.50 14.87
N SER A 71 -3.44 13.42 16.10
CA SER A 71 -4.22 13.70 17.31
C SER A 71 -4.49 15.19 17.52
N THR A 72 -3.74 16.06 16.85
CA THR A 72 -3.93 17.51 16.85
C THR A 72 -4.09 18.04 15.42
N PRO A 73 -4.78 19.17 15.21
CA PRO A 73 -4.89 19.80 13.90
C PRO A 73 -3.52 20.07 13.24
N ASP A 74 -2.57 20.64 13.99
CA ASP A 74 -1.23 20.97 13.46
C ASP A 74 -0.47 19.72 13.00
N ALA A 75 -0.54 18.63 13.77
CA ALA A 75 0.09 17.37 13.39
C ALA A 75 -0.61 16.72 12.18
N ALA A 76 -1.93 16.82 12.10
CA ALA A 76 -2.71 16.36 10.95
C ALA A 76 -2.38 17.16 9.67
N ASP A 77 -2.20 18.47 9.77
CA ASP A 77 -1.84 19.34 8.65
C ASP A 77 -0.50 18.95 8.02
N ALA A 78 0.49 18.58 8.86
CA ALA A 78 1.77 18.07 8.37
C ALA A 78 1.60 16.79 7.54
N VAL A 79 0.75 15.87 7.98
CA VAL A 79 0.44 14.62 7.26
C VAL A 79 -0.31 14.91 5.96
N VAL A 80 -1.28 15.83 5.99
CA VAL A 80 -2.02 16.26 4.80
C VAL A 80 -1.06 16.81 3.75
N LYS A 81 -0.13 17.68 4.14
CA LYS A 81 0.88 18.24 3.24
C LYS A 81 1.74 17.16 2.56
N VAL A 82 2.24 16.20 3.34
CA VAL A 82 3.01 15.08 2.77
C VAL A 82 2.14 14.25 1.83
N GLY A 83 0.87 13.99 2.22
CA GLY A 83 -0.08 13.25 1.41
C GLY A 83 -0.40 13.91 0.07
N THR A 84 -0.55 15.24 0.04
CA THR A 84 -0.79 15.99 -1.21
C THR A 84 0.42 15.95 -2.13
N GLU A 85 1.63 16.11 -1.58
CA GLU A 85 2.87 16.02 -2.36
C GLU A 85 3.09 14.63 -2.97
N ILE A 86 2.88 13.56 -2.18
CA ILE A 86 2.97 12.18 -2.66
C ILE A 86 1.93 11.92 -3.76
N SER A 87 0.69 12.38 -3.55
CA SER A 87 -0.40 12.19 -4.52
C SER A 87 -0.13 12.93 -5.83
N ALA A 88 0.41 14.15 -5.76
CA ALA A 88 0.80 14.92 -6.94
C ALA A 88 1.90 14.22 -7.73
N LYS A 89 2.93 13.67 -7.05
CA LYS A 89 4.00 12.91 -7.71
C LYS A 89 3.46 11.65 -8.41
N ILE A 90 2.57 10.90 -7.75
CA ILE A 90 1.93 9.73 -8.36
C ILE A 90 1.09 10.12 -9.58
N ALA A 91 0.33 11.21 -9.51
CA ALA A 91 -0.48 11.69 -10.63
C ALA A 91 0.40 12.13 -11.81
N ALA A 92 1.50 12.84 -11.55
CA ALA A 92 2.46 13.24 -12.58
C ALA A 92 3.10 12.02 -13.27
N GLN A 93 3.48 11.00 -12.51
CA GLN A 93 4.03 9.77 -13.07
C GLN A 93 3.02 9.05 -13.97
N ARG A 94 1.76 8.96 -13.53
CA ARG A 94 0.69 8.34 -14.34
C ARG A 94 0.47 9.08 -15.66
N ALA A 95 0.47 10.41 -15.62
CA ALA A 95 0.32 11.23 -16.83
C ALA A 95 1.50 11.03 -17.81
N ASP A 96 2.73 10.94 -17.30
CA ASP A 96 3.91 10.64 -18.11
C ASP A 96 3.84 9.24 -18.75
N ASP A 97 3.43 8.23 -17.97
CA ASP A 97 3.25 6.86 -18.47
C ASP A 97 2.17 6.80 -19.57
N GLU A 98 1.04 7.48 -19.37
CA GLU A 98 -0.05 7.60 -20.36
C GLU A 98 0.42 8.32 -21.63
N ALA A 99 1.17 9.40 -21.51
CA ALA A 99 1.73 10.14 -22.64
C ALA A 99 2.69 9.26 -23.47
N LYS A 100 3.53 8.46 -22.81
CA LYS A 100 4.43 7.49 -23.48
C LYS A 100 3.64 6.43 -24.24
N VAL A 101 2.59 5.88 -23.64
CA VAL A 101 1.72 4.89 -24.29
C VAL A 101 1.02 5.50 -25.51
N ALA A 102 0.48 6.72 -25.38
CA ALA A 102 -0.17 7.43 -26.48
C ALA A 102 0.80 7.73 -27.63
N ALA A 103 2.00 8.22 -27.32
CA ALA A 103 3.03 8.51 -28.32
C ALA A 103 3.46 7.25 -29.09
N ARG A 104 3.63 6.12 -28.38
CA ARG A 104 3.92 4.83 -29.01
C ARG A 104 2.81 4.42 -29.97
N ARG A 105 1.55 4.49 -29.53
CA ARG A 105 0.40 4.11 -30.35
C ARG A 105 0.24 5.02 -31.58
N ALA A 106 0.47 6.33 -31.43
CA ALA A 106 0.45 7.26 -32.55
C ALA A 106 1.55 6.92 -33.60
N LYS A 107 2.76 6.56 -33.15
CA LYS A 107 3.84 6.14 -34.04
C LYS A 107 3.50 4.84 -34.79
N GLU A 108 2.91 3.87 -34.12
CA GLU A 108 2.46 2.60 -34.72
C GLU A 108 1.37 2.85 -35.78
N LEU A 109 0.35 3.66 -35.46
CA LEU A 109 -0.72 4.01 -36.41
C LEU A 109 -0.18 4.78 -37.62
N ALA A 110 0.74 5.72 -37.41
CA ALA A 110 1.37 6.47 -38.51
C ALA A 110 2.20 5.55 -39.42
N ALA A 111 2.86 4.52 -38.87
CA ALA A 111 3.59 3.53 -39.66
C ALA A 111 2.65 2.64 -40.48
N VAL A 112 1.51 2.24 -39.91
CA VAL A 112 0.46 1.49 -40.63
C VAL A 112 -0.13 2.33 -41.76
N ALA A 113 -0.50 3.58 -41.50
CA ALA A 113 -1.05 4.49 -42.50
C ALA A 113 -0.10 4.68 -43.70
N ARG A 114 1.21 4.84 -43.43
CA ARG A 114 2.23 4.92 -44.50
C ARG A 114 2.32 3.64 -45.33
N ARG A 115 2.18 2.47 -44.72
CA ARG A 115 2.20 1.18 -45.44
C ARG A 115 0.95 0.95 -46.28
N VAL A 116 -0.21 1.45 -45.86
CA VAL A 116 -1.47 1.33 -46.62
C VAL A 116 -1.51 2.32 -47.80
N ALA A 117 -0.80 3.44 -47.70
CA ALA A 117 -0.76 4.47 -48.74
C ALA A 117 0.35 4.25 -49.80
N ALA A 118 1.16 3.21 -49.68
CA ALA A 118 2.23 2.83 -50.61
C ALA A 118 1.81 1.58 -51.41
#